data_AF-A0A8T4ZXH0-F1
#
_entry.id   AF-A0A8T4ZXH0-F1
#
_cell.length_a   1.000
_cell.length_b   1.000
_cell.length_c   1.000
_cell.angle_alpha   90.00
_cell.angle_beta   90.00
_cell.angle_gamma   90.00
#
_symmetry.space_group_name_H-M   'P 1'
#
loop_
_entity.id
_entity.type
_entity.pdbx_description
1 polymer ?
#
loop_
_entity_poly.entity_id
_entity_poly.type
_entity_poly.pdbx_seq_one_letter_code
_entity_poly.pdbx_strand_id
1 'polypeptide(L)' 'MDGRREPGLAYPRRSGSTYTETWEAVYESNADWVSICSWNEWHEGSEIEPSLEHGDLYLNITAKNASSFKVHKGNFAI' A
#
# COMPACT_ATOMS: atom_id res chain seq x y z
N MET A 1 31.64 7.71 -12.24
CA MET A 1 30.35 7.78 -11.52
C MET A 1 30.52 6.95 -10.26
N ASP A 2 30.22 7.50 -9.09
CA ASP A 2 30.56 6.93 -7.77
C ASP A 2 29.60 5.82 -7.30
N GLY A 3 28.66 5.40 -8.15
CA GLY A 3 27.76 4.26 -7.91
C GLY A 3 26.69 4.52 -6.84
N ARG A 4 26.55 5.76 -6.35
CA ARG A 4 25.53 6.09 -5.35
C ARG A 4 24.16 6.18 -6.01
N ARG A 5 23.17 5.51 -5.39
CA ARG A 5 21.76 5.64 -5.76
C ARG A 5 21.25 6.99 -5.26
N GLU A 6 20.70 7.79 -6.16
CA GLU A 6 19.88 8.94 -5.78
C GLU A 6 18.52 8.43 -5.26
N PRO A 7 18.14 8.77 -4.01
CA PRO A 7 16.82 8.39 -3.50
C PRO A 7 15.71 8.93 -4.40
N GLY A 8 14.63 8.15 -4.53
CA GLY A 8 13.41 8.62 -5.19
C GLY A 8 12.74 9.76 -4.42
N LEU A 9 11.63 10.27 -4.97
CA LEU A 9 10.84 11.30 -4.29
C LEU A 9 10.26 10.78 -2.98
N ALA A 10 10.59 11.45 -1.87
CA ALA A 10 9.96 11.17 -0.58
C ALA A 10 8.51 11.67 -0.62
N TYR A 11 7.56 10.75 -0.44
CA TYR A 11 6.14 11.08 -0.38
C TYR A 11 5.61 10.82 1.05
N PRO A 12 4.97 11.80 1.70
CA PRO A 12 4.59 11.67 3.10
C PRO A 12 3.53 10.59 3.30
N ARG A 13 3.66 9.79 4.36
CA ARG A 13 2.70 8.72 4.67
C ARG A 13 1.38 9.19 5.30
N ARG A 14 1.35 10.44 5.81
CA ARG A 14 0.16 11.09 6.41
C ARG A 14 -0.60 10.20 7.40
N SER A 15 0.11 9.54 8.31
CA SER A 15 -0.47 8.60 9.30
C SER A 15 -1.38 7.53 8.67
N GLY A 16 -1.02 7.05 7.47
CA GLY A 16 -1.76 6.03 6.73
C GLY A 16 -2.81 6.57 5.75
N SER A 17 -3.09 7.88 5.71
CA SER A 17 -4.05 8.46 4.77
C SER A 17 -3.59 8.25 3.33
N THR A 18 -2.31 8.53 3.04
CA THR A 18 -1.71 8.31 1.72
C THR A 18 -1.95 6.90 1.22
N TYR A 19 -1.64 5.89 2.05
CA TYR A 19 -1.81 4.50 1.65
C TYR A 19 -3.30 4.16 1.45
N THR A 20 -4.18 4.65 2.32
CA THR A 20 -5.63 4.44 2.19
C THR A 20 -6.19 5.05 0.90
N GLU A 21 -5.79 6.27 0.56
CA GLU A 21 -6.20 6.97 -0.67
C GLU A 21 -5.73 6.22 -1.93
N THR A 22 -4.53 5.59 -1.91
CA THR A 22 -4.08 4.80 -3.08
C THR A 22 -4.96 3.59 -3.41
N TRP A 23 -5.74 3.09 -2.45
CA TRP A 23 -6.70 2.02 -2.72
C TRP A 23 -7.94 2.49 -3.49
N GLU A 24 -8.20 3.80 -3.58
CA GLU A 24 -9.28 4.34 -4.41
C GLU A 24 -9.10 3.95 -5.87
N ALA A 25 -7.86 3.98 -6.36
CA ALA A 25 -7.52 3.56 -7.72
C ALA A 25 -7.90 2.10 -8.03
N VAL A 26 -7.90 1.21 -7.03
CA VAL A 26 -8.32 -0.19 -7.20
C VAL A 26 -9.82 -0.26 -7.52
N TYR A 27 -10.64 0.52 -6.81
CA TYR A 27 -12.09 0.54 -7.01
C TYR A 27 -12.49 1.28 -8.29
N GLU A 28 -11.84 2.41 -8.58
CA GLU A 28 -12.12 3.19 -9.80
C GLU A 28 -11.78 2.43 -11.08
N SER A 29 -10.75 1.57 -11.03
CA SER A 29 -10.32 0.77 -12.19
C SER A 29 -11.03 -0.59 -12.32
N ASN A 30 -11.86 -0.99 -11.35
CA ASN A 30 -12.39 -2.36 -11.23
C ASN A 30 -11.29 -3.43 -11.38
N ALA A 31 -10.13 -3.20 -10.75
CA ALA A 31 -8.96 -4.05 -10.92
C ALA A 31 -9.26 -5.52 -10.55
N ASP A 32 -8.73 -6.48 -11.31
CA ASP A 32 -8.87 -7.90 -10.98
C ASP A 32 -7.91 -8.33 -9.88
N TRP A 33 -6.70 -7.75 -9.86
CA TRP A 33 -5.65 -8.01 -8.88
C TRP A 33 -5.09 -6.73 -8.30
N VAL A 34 -4.57 -6.81 -7.07
CA VAL A 34 -3.87 -5.73 -6.39
C VAL A 34 -2.51 -6.25 -5.95
N SER A 35 -1.45 -5.49 -6.22
CA SER A 35 -0.12 -5.73 -5.69
C SER A 35 0.23 -4.64 -4.70
N ILE A 36 0.83 -5.03 -3.57
CA ILE A 36 1.34 -4.09 -2.58
C ILE A 36 2.85 -3.95 -2.77
N CYS A 37 3.28 -2.76 -3.12
CA CYS A 37 4.69 -2.38 -3.17
C CYS A 37 4.97 -1.52 -1.92
N SER A 38 5.49 -2.08 -0.83
CA SER A 38 6.11 -3.41 -0.68
C SER A 38 5.81 -4.02 0.69
N TRP A 39 6.22 -5.28 0.93
CA TRP A 39 6.27 -5.80 2.30
C TRP A 39 7.31 -5.04 3.12
N ASN A 40 8.57 -5.01 2.69
CA ASN A 40 9.70 -4.55 3.49
C ASN A 40 10.82 -3.85 2.69
N GLU A 41 10.50 -3.04 1.69
CA GLU A 41 11.52 -2.22 1.01
C GLU A 41 11.81 -0.94 1.81
N TRP A 42 12.53 -1.14 2.91
CA TRP A 42 12.93 -0.09 3.85
C TRP A 42 13.80 0.99 3.21
N HIS A 43 14.61 0.65 2.20
CA HIS A 43 15.46 1.65 1.54
C HIS A 43 14.64 2.66 0.72
N GLU A 44 13.42 2.29 0.33
CA GLU A 44 12.49 3.16 -0.39
C GLU A 44 11.41 3.77 0.51
N GLY A 45 11.32 3.33 1.77
CA GLY A 45 10.31 3.79 2.71
C GLY A 45 8.89 3.40 2.28
N SER A 46 8.73 2.27 1.59
CA SER A 46 7.44 1.77 1.06
C SER A 46 6.89 0.55 1.80
N GLU A 47 7.55 0.13 2.87
CA GLU A 47 7.19 -1.04 3.68
C GLU A 47 5.81 -0.93 4.34
N ILE A 48 5.14 -2.07 4.43
CA ILE A 48 3.98 -2.29 5.32
C ILE A 48 4.33 -3.18 6.53
N GLU A 49 5.54 -3.74 6.56
CA GLU A 49 6.09 -4.48 7.70
C GLU A 49 5.97 -3.66 9.00
N PRO A 50 5.54 -4.28 10.11
CA PRO A 50 5.46 -3.57 11.38
C PRO A 50 6.78 -2.92 11.79
N SER A 51 6.69 -1.71 12.36
CA SER A 51 7.84 -0.91 12.74
C SER A 51 7.68 -0.31 14.13
N LEU A 52 8.77 0.18 14.72
CA LEU A 52 8.68 0.95 15.97
C LEU A 52 7.90 2.26 15.79
N GLU A 53 7.96 2.87 14.61
CA GLU A 53 7.31 4.15 14.30
C GLU A 53 5.82 3.98 14.02
N HIS A 54 5.43 2.86 13.42
CA HIS A 54 4.09 2.67 12.85
C HIS A 54 3.31 1.51 13.47
N GLY A 55 3.95 0.67 14.28
CA GLY A 55 3.36 -0.57 14.80
C GLY A 55 2.76 -1.39 13.65
N ASP A 56 1.57 -1.93 13.85
CA ASP A 56 0.84 -2.72 12.86
C ASP A 56 -0.07 -1.87 11.94
N LEU A 57 0.07 -0.54 11.92
CA LEU A 57 -0.87 0.35 11.23
C LEU A 57 -1.07 -0.03 9.76
N TYR A 58 0.01 -0.20 9.00
CA TYR A 58 -0.08 -0.49 7.57
C TYR A 58 -0.60 -1.89 7.31
N LEU A 59 -0.20 -2.88 8.12
CA LEU A 59 -0.74 -4.24 8.07
C LEU A 59 -2.27 -4.24 8.27
N ASN A 60 -2.77 -3.47 9.24
CA ASN A 60 -4.20 -3.34 9.52
C ASN A 60 -4.95 -2.63 8.39
N ILE A 61 -4.37 -1.59 7.79
CA ILE A 61 -4.95 -0.91 6.62
C ILE A 61 -5.01 -1.87 5.42
N THR A 62 -3.95 -2.66 5.18
CA THR A 62 -3.93 -3.68 4.12
C THR A 62 -5.01 -4.73 4.36
N ALA A 63 -5.15 -5.26 5.59
CA ALA A 63 -6.15 -6.27 5.93
C ALA A 63 -7.59 -5.75 5.71
N LYS A 64 -7.87 -4.51 6.12
CA LYS A 64 -9.16 -3.85 5.91
C LYS A 64 -9.47 -3.73 4.41
N ASN A 65 -8.55 -3.18 3.63
CA ASN A 65 -8.77 -2.96 2.20
C ASN A 65 -8.84 -4.26 1.40
N ALA A 66 -7.99 -5.25 1.69
CA ALA A 66 -8.05 -6.56 1.06
C ALA A 66 -9.39 -7.28 1.31
N SER A 67 -9.98 -7.09 2.50
CA SER A 67 -11.32 -7.61 2.81
C SER A 67 -12.39 -6.91 1.98
N SER A 68 -12.36 -5.57 1.91
CA SER A 68 -13.28 -4.78 1.07
C SER A 68 -13.16 -5.12 -0.41
N PHE A 69 -11.94 -5.30 -0.91
CA PHE A 69 -11.66 -5.67 -2.30
C PHE A 69 -12.30 -7.02 -2.67
N LYS A 70 -12.18 -8.04 -1.81
CA LYS A 70 -12.81 -9.35 -2.03
C LYS A 70 -14.33 -9.26 -2.11
N VAL A 71 -14.95 -8.47 -1.24
CA VAL A 71 -16.41 -8.24 -1.26
C VAL A 71 -16.80 -7.52 -2.55
N HIS A 72 -16.08 -6.46 -2.92
CA HIS A 72 -16.31 -5.71 -4.16
C HIS A 72 -16.24 -6.64 -5.38
N LYS A 73 -15.16 -7.43 -5.55
CA LYS A 73 -15.05 -8.37 -6.67
C LYS A 73 -16.12 -9.47 -6.67
N GLY A 74 -16.52 -9.95 -5.49
CA GLY A 74 -17.64 -10.88 -5.35
C GLY A 74 -18.96 -10.33 -5.91
N ASN A 75 -19.20 -9.03 -5.80
CA ASN A 75 -20.40 -8.38 -6.36
C ASN A 75 -20.36 -8.24 -7.90
N PHE A 76 -19.18 -8.30 -8.52
CA PHE A 76 -19.02 -8.26 -9.99
C PHE A 76 -18.96 -9.64 -10.64
N ALA A 77 -18.73 -10.70 -9.85
CA ALA A 77 -18.76 -12.07 -10.33
C ALA A 77 -20.22 -12.56 -10.43
N ILE A 78 -20.84 -12.34 -11.59
CA ILE A 78 -22.10 -12.96 -12.01
C ILE A 78 -21.85 -14.19 -12.88
#